data_AF-A0A936AZ44-F1
#
_entry.id   AF-A0A936AZ44-F1
#
_cell.length_a   1.000
_cell.length_b   1.000
_cell.length_c   1.000
_cell.angle_alpha   90.00
_cell.angle_beta   90.00
_cell.angle_gamma   90.00
#
_symmetry.space_group_name_H-M   'P 1'
#
loop_
_entity.id
_entity.type
_entity.pdbx_description
1 polymer ?
#
loop_
_entity_poly.entity_id
_entity_poly.type
_entity_poly.pdbx_seq_one_letter_code
_entity_poly.pdbx_strand_id
1 'polypeptide(L)'
;MRHCKNPCSKGGTHLFVDEIHKYQNWSQELKNIRDKIKELKVVASGSSILDIQKGNADLSRRSVVYNLQGLSFREYVNIELKLKLPIISLKDIIRDHEIIAPQLLEHFKPLQHFPSYLKYGYFPFYLEGTKTIIISWAMSSMLYWSKTWH
;
A
#
# COMPACT_ATOMS: atom_id res chain seq x y z
N MET A 1 14.89 -17.25 -9.56
CA MET A 1 15.35 -16.15 -10.44
C MET A 1 16.66 -16.48 -11.19
N ARG A 2 16.79 -17.64 -11.85
CA ARG A 2 18.08 -17.99 -12.51
C ARG A 2 18.28 -17.40 -13.90
N HIS A 3 17.34 -16.65 -14.48
CA HIS A 3 17.42 -16.13 -15.85
C HIS A 3 16.85 -14.70 -16.00
N CYS A 4 17.18 -13.78 -15.11
CA CYS A 4 16.96 -12.36 -15.41
C CYS A 4 18.22 -11.82 -16.09
N LYS A 5 18.22 -11.75 -17.43
CA LYS A 5 19.27 -11.05 -18.18
C LYS A 5 19.35 -9.62 -17.65
N ASN A 6 20.57 -9.16 -17.33
CA ASN A 6 20.87 -7.91 -16.66
C ASN A 6 20.02 -6.74 -17.22
N PRO A 7 18.95 -6.28 -16.54
CA PRO A 7 18.01 -5.30 -17.08
C PRO A 7 18.68 -3.98 -17.48
N CYS A 8 19.80 -3.66 -16.81
CA CYS A 8 20.57 -2.45 -17.05
C CYS A 8 21.28 -2.43 -18.40
N SER A 9 21.60 -3.58 -19.01
CA SER A 9 22.21 -3.61 -20.35
C SER A 9 21.26 -3.16 -21.46
N LYS A 10 19.97 -2.98 -21.14
CA LYS A 10 18.94 -2.43 -22.03
C LYS A 10 18.36 -1.09 -21.51
N GLY A 11 19.04 -0.42 -20.58
CA GLY A 11 18.57 0.86 -20.01
C GLY A 11 17.48 0.74 -18.93
N GLY A 12 17.24 -0.47 -18.40
CA GLY A 12 16.31 -0.67 -17.28
C GLY A 12 16.84 -0.06 -15.98
N THR A 13 16.09 0.87 -15.39
CA THR A 13 16.44 1.59 -14.16
C THR A 13 15.66 1.12 -12.93
N HIS A 14 14.55 0.40 -13.12
CA HIS A 14 13.66 -0.07 -12.06
C HIS A 14 13.30 -1.55 -12.24
N LEU A 15 13.20 -2.26 -11.11
CA LEU A 15 12.75 -3.65 -11.02
C LEU A 15 11.62 -3.73 -9.99
N PHE A 16 10.46 -4.21 -10.42
CA PHE A 16 9.30 -4.44 -9.56
C PHE A 16 9.09 -5.94 -9.38
N VAL A 17 9.00 -6.39 -8.12
CA VAL A 17 8.80 -7.81 -7.80
C VAL A 17 7.61 -7.99 -6.88
N ASP A 18 6.56 -8.62 -7.40
CA ASP A 18 5.38 -8.91 -6.61
C ASP A 18 5.51 -10.20 -5.79
N GLU A 19 4.86 -10.23 -4.63
CA GLU A 19 4.77 -11.39 -3.74
C GLU A 19 6.14 -12.03 -3.42
N ILE A 20 7.14 -11.19 -3.14
CA ILE A 20 8.56 -11.56 -3.01
C ILE A 20 8.80 -12.70 -2.00
N HIS A 21 7.98 -12.76 -0.95
CA HIS A 21 8.07 -13.75 0.12
C HIS A 21 7.79 -15.18 -0.34
N LYS A 22 7.13 -15.38 -1.50
CA LYS A 22 6.92 -16.71 -2.10
C LYS A 22 8.20 -17.30 -2.68
N TYR A 23 9.21 -16.47 -2.96
CA TYR A 23 10.46 -16.91 -3.54
C TYR A 23 11.48 -17.26 -2.45
N GLN A 24 12.01 -18.48 -2.47
CA GLN A 24 13.00 -18.90 -1.47
C GLN A 24 14.30 -18.10 -1.60
N ASN A 25 14.90 -17.75 -0.46
CA ASN A 25 16.13 -16.94 -0.36
C ASN A 25 16.02 -15.55 -1.02
N TRP A 26 14.81 -15.01 -1.16
CA TRP A 26 14.56 -13.71 -1.77
C TRP A 26 15.39 -12.58 -1.16
N SER A 27 15.61 -12.60 0.16
CA SER A 27 16.33 -11.55 0.88
C SER A 27 17.80 -11.48 0.45
N GLN A 28 18.44 -12.63 0.27
CA GLN A 28 19.81 -12.71 -0.21
C GLN A 28 19.94 -12.26 -1.67
N GLU A 29 18.98 -12.60 -2.53
CA GLU A 29 18.99 -12.14 -3.92
C GLU A 29 18.77 -10.63 -4.03
N LEU A 30 17.87 -10.05 -3.23
CA LEU A 30 17.71 -8.59 -3.18
C LEU A 30 18.98 -7.88 -2.71
N LYS A 31 19.66 -8.44 -1.71
CA LYS A 31 20.97 -7.95 -1.25
C LYS A 31 22.01 -8.01 -2.38
N ASN A 32 22.11 -9.15 -3.07
CA ASN A 32 23.03 -9.33 -4.20
C ASN A 32 22.76 -8.33 -5.32
N ILE A 33 21.49 -8.12 -5.69
CA ILE A 33 21.10 -7.17 -6.74
C ILE A 33 21.50 -5.75 -6.34
N ARG A 34 21.19 -5.34 -5.10
CA ARG A 34 21.52 -4.00 -4.61
C ARG A 34 23.03 -3.75 -4.53
N ASP A 35 23.81 -4.75 -4.09
CA ASP A 35 25.27 -4.65 -3.95
C ASP A 35 25.98 -4.64 -5.31
N LYS A 36 25.48 -5.43 -6.29
CA LYS A 36 26.10 -5.54 -7.62
C LYS A 36 25.62 -4.49 -8.61
N ILE A 37 24.41 -3.94 -8.44
CA ILE A 37 23.77 -3.05 -9.40
C ILE A 37 23.19 -1.84 -8.67
N LYS A 38 24.04 -0.89 -8.29
CA LYS A 38 23.66 0.29 -7.48
C LYS A 38 22.65 1.21 -8.19
N GLU A 39 22.70 1.28 -9.51
CA GLU A 39 21.84 2.11 -10.35
C GLU A 39 20.41 1.57 -10.48
N LEU A 40 20.21 0.28 -10.20
CA LEU A 40 18.89 -0.36 -10.28
C LEU A 40 18.11 -0.11 -8.99
N LYS A 41 16.93 0.52 -9.14
CA LYS A 41 15.96 0.69 -8.07
C LYS A 41 15.07 -0.55 -8.01
N VAL A 42 15.00 -1.19 -6.84
CA VAL A 42 14.18 -2.39 -6.65
C VAL A 42 13.02 -2.07 -5.72
N VAL A 43 11.81 -2.39 -6.15
CA VAL A 43 10.59 -2.30 -5.35
C VAL A 43 10.00 -3.70 -5.26
N ALA A 44 9.70 -4.14 -4.05
CA ALA A 44 9.13 -5.47 -3.80
C ALA A 44 7.90 -5.37 -2.91
N SER A 45 6.90 -6.19 -3.19
CA SER A 45 5.67 -6.29 -2.41
C SER A 45 5.48 -7.68 -1.83
N GLY A 46 4.67 -7.76 -0.77
CA GLY A 46 4.23 -9.04 -0.24
C GLY A 46 3.10 -8.89 0.75
N SER A 47 2.14 -9.79 0.65
CA SER A 47 0.97 -9.87 1.52
C SER A 47 1.25 -10.47 2.92
N SER A 48 2.37 -11.17 3.12
CA SER A 48 2.75 -11.77 4.42
C SER A 48 3.79 -10.95 5.17
N ILE A 49 3.35 -10.10 6.11
CA ILE A 49 4.26 -9.26 6.90
C ILE A 49 5.24 -10.09 7.75
N LEU A 50 4.80 -11.25 8.27
CA LEU A 50 5.62 -12.13 9.10
C LEU A 50 6.77 -12.75 8.29
N ASP A 51 6.50 -13.21 7.07
CA ASP A 51 7.53 -13.81 6.22
C ASP A 51 8.48 -12.76 5.66
N ILE A 52 7.97 -11.54 5.40
CA ILE A 52 8.82 -10.39 5.08
C ILE A 52 9.75 -10.08 6.26
N GLN A 53 9.23 -10.00 7.49
CA GLN A 53 10.03 -9.69 8.68
C GLN A 53 11.13 -10.72 8.93
N LYS A 54 10.84 -12.03 8.79
CA LYS A 54 11.83 -13.10 8.94
C LYS A 54 13.01 -12.95 7.98
N GLY A 55 12.75 -12.56 6.73
CA GLY A 55 13.81 -12.33 5.72
C GLY A 55 14.47 -10.95 5.80
N ASN A 56 13.89 -9.99 6.53
CA ASN A 56 14.32 -8.59 6.53
C ASN A 56 15.49 -8.29 7.49
N ALA A 57 15.92 -9.23 8.35
CA ALA A 57 17.01 -8.99 9.29
C ALA A 57 18.28 -8.42 8.61
N ASP A 58 18.65 -8.99 7.45
CA ASP A 58 19.80 -8.57 6.64
C ASP A 58 19.57 -7.30 5.80
N LEU A 59 18.30 -7.02 5.48
CA LEU A 59 17.88 -5.92 4.60
C LEU A 59 17.49 -4.66 5.36
N SER A 60 17.24 -4.74 6.66
CA SER A 60 16.82 -3.65 7.56
C SER A 60 17.62 -2.33 7.42
N ARG A 61 18.91 -2.41 7.07
CA ARG A 61 19.79 -1.24 6.86
C ARG A 61 19.87 -0.74 5.41
N ARG A 62 19.27 -1.47 4.47
CA ARG A 62 19.41 -1.28 3.01
C ARG A 62 18.08 -1.11 2.29
N SER A 63 16.97 -1.52 2.92
CA SER A 63 15.62 -1.37 2.43
C SER A 63 14.80 -0.49 3.37
N VAL A 64 13.88 0.28 2.79
CA VAL A 64 12.82 0.95 3.55
C VAL A 64 11.58 0.09 3.42
N VAL A 65 11.09 -0.43 4.55
CA VAL A 65 9.85 -1.21 4.58
C VAL A 65 8.70 -0.26 4.84
N TYR A 66 7.73 -0.26 3.92
CA TYR A 66 6.48 0.47 4.07
C TYR A 66 5.37 -0.53 4.35
N ASN A 67 4.65 -0.33 5.44
CA ASN A 67 3.42 -1.07 5.71
C ASN A 67 2.24 -0.28 5.13
N LEU A 68 1.59 -0.85 4.13
CA LEU A 68 0.41 -0.24 3.52
C LEU A 68 -0.81 -0.58 4.36
N GLN A 69 -1.28 0.41 5.11
CA GLN A 69 -2.52 0.26 5.87
C GLN A 69 -3.72 0.33 4.93
N GLY A 70 -4.81 -0.34 5.32
CA GLY A 70 -6.08 -0.21 4.63
C GLY A 70 -6.65 1.21 4.75
N LEU A 71 -7.73 1.46 4.02
CA LEU A 71 -8.47 2.71 4.12
C LEU A 71 -9.03 2.88 5.52
N SER A 72 -8.91 4.10 6.06
CA SER A 72 -9.75 4.50 7.18
C SER A 72 -11.21 4.57 6.74
N PHE A 73 -12.14 4.45 7.69
CA PHE A 73 -13.58 4.54 7.38
C PHE A 73 -13.94 5.86 6.67
N ARG A 74 -13.31 6.98 7.06
CA ARG A 74 -13.50 8.28 6.41
C ARG A 74 -13.07 8.26 4.94
N GLU A 75 -11.93 7.65 4.63
CA GLU A 75 -11.45 7.53 3.25
C GLU A 75 -12.35 6.62 2.42
N TYR A 76 -12.78 5.49 2.98
CA TYR A 76 -13.77 4.63 2.37
C TYR A 76 -15.05 5.39 2.02
N VAL A 77 -15.63 6.13 2.96
CA VAL A 77 -16.86 6.92 2.72
C VAL A 77 -16.62 8.03 1.69
N ASN A 78 -15.49 8.72 1.74
CA ASN A 78 -15.13 9.74 0.75
C ASN A 78 -15.06 9.17 -0.66
N ILE A 79 -14.50 7.98 -0.82
CA ILE A 79 -14.40 7.31 -2.13
C ILE A 79 -15.78 6.80 -2.57
N GLU A 80 -16.48 6.08 -1.70
CA GLU A 80 -17.77 5.43 -2.00
C GLU A 80 -18.84 6.44 -2.39
N LEU A 81 -18.94 7.53 -1.62
CA LEU A 81 -19.98 8.55 -1.79
C LEU A 81 -19.47 9.76 -2.58
N LYS A 82 -18.22 9.74 -3.04
CA LYS A 82 -17.54 10.87 -3.70
C LYS A 82 -17.61 12.17 -2.88
N LEU A 83 -17.52 12.03 -1.56
CA LEU A 83 -17.55 13.14 -0.61
C LEU A 83 -16.15 13.64 -0.25
N LYS A 84 -16.10 14.82 0.37
CA LYS A 84 -14.89 15.39 0.97
C LYS A 84 -15.15 15.71 2.43
N LEU A 85 -15.21 14.66 3.26
CA LEU A 85 -15.41 14.81 4.70
C LEU A 85 -14.20 15.49 5.35
N PRO A 86 -14.44 16.45 6.26
CA PRO A 86 -13.38 17.17 6.95
C PRO A 86 -12.56 16.22 7.84
N ILE A 87 -11.29 16.59 8.06
CA ILE A 87 -10.47 15.95 9.08
C ILE A 87 -10.86 16.57 10.42
N ILE A 88 -11.28 15.72 11.36
CA ILE A 88 -11.73 16.16 12.68
C ILE A 88 -10.74 15.64 13.70
N SER A 89 -10.20 16.53 14.54
CA SER A 89 -9.28 16.11 15.59
C SER A 89 -10.04 15.52 16.77
N LEU A 90 -9.35 14.70 17.58
CA LEU A 90 -9.94 14.16 18.80
C LEU A 90 -10.41 15.26 19.76
N LYS A 91 -9.70 16.40 19.81
CA LYS A 91 -10.07 17.54 20.66
C LYS A 91 -11.42 18.14 20.24
N ASP A 92 -11.63 18.27 18.92
CA ASP A 92 -12.86 18.84 18.37
C ASP A 92 -14.03 17.87 18.56
N ILE A 93 -13.80 16.55 18.45
CA ILE A 93 -14.83 15.55 18.78
C ILE A 93 -15.25 15.69 20.24
N ILE A 94 -14.30 15.76 21.16
CA ILE A 94 -14.63 15.82 22.60
C ILE A 94 -15.40 17.09 22.93
N ARG A 95 -15.06 18.23 22.33
CA ARG A 95 -15.68 19.53 22.61
C ARG A 95 -17.00 19.75 21.87
N ASP A 96 -17.04 19.41 20.59
CA ASP A 96 -18.05 19.92 19.65
C ASP A 96 -18.84 18.79 18.96
N HIS A 97 -18.86 17.56 19.53
CA HIS A 97 -19.58 16.42 18.94
C HIS A 97 -21.07 16.71 18.67
N GLU A 98 -21.73 17.49 19.52
CA GLU A 98 -23.15 17.85 19.36
C GLU A 98 -23.41 18.66 18.08
N ILE A 99 -22.40 19.38 17.60
CA ILE A 99 -22.47 20.18 16.37
C ILE A 99 -21.97 19.35 15.17
N ILE A 100 -20.88 18.62 15.36
CA ILE A 100 -20.22 17.83 14.31
C ILE A 100 -21.11 16.67 13.83
N ALA A 101 -21.76 15.95 14.76
CA ALA A 101 -22.52 14.76 14.40
C ALA A 101 -23.71 15.06 13.47
N PRO A 102 -24.58 16.06 13.77
CA PRO A 102 -25.64 16.46 12.84
C PRO A 102 -25.12 16.86 11.46
N GLN A 103 -24.05 17.66 11.39
CA GLN A 103 -23.45 18.09 10.13
C GLN A 103 -22.98 16.92 9.27
N LEU A 104 -22.37 15.90 9.88
CA LEU A 104 -21.95 14.69 9.16
C LEU A 104 -23.16 13.86 8.70
N LEU A 105 -24.20 13.76 9.55
CA LEU A 105 -25.42 13.00 9.25
C LEU A 105 -26.24 13.59 8.11
N GLU A 106 -26.11 14.88 7.81
CA GLU A 106 -26.69 15.50 6.61
C GLU A 106 -26.09 14.95 5.31
N HIS A 107 -24.80 14.58 5.34
CA HIS A 107 -24.05 14.18 4.14
C HIS A 107 -24.04 12.66 3.93
N PHE A 108 -24.01 11.87 5.01
CA PHE A 108 -24.03 10.41 4.92
C PHE A 108 -24.54 9.75 6.20
N LYS A 109 -24.93 8.47 6.12
CA LYS A 109 -25.38 7.68 7.27
C LYS A 109 -24.31 6.67 7.68
N PRO A 110 -23.48 6.92 8.72
CA PRO A 110 -22.37 6.05 9.08
C PRO A 110 -22.77 4.59 9.28
N LEU A 111 -23.85 4.33 10.01
CA LEU A 111 -24.32 2.98 10.34
C LEU A 111 -24.77 2.17 9.11
N GLN A 112 -25.18 2.84 8.03
CA GLN A 112 -25.55 2.17 6.79
C GLN A 112 -24.31 1.65 6.04
N HIS A 113 -23.20 2.39 6.09
CA HIS A 113 -21.98 2.08 5.35
C HIS A 113 -20.96 1.27 6.15
N PHE A 114 -21.03 1.31 7.47
CA PHE A 114 -20.08 0.61 8.34
C PHE A 114 -20.03 -0.92 8.14
N PRO A 115 -21.16 -1.64 7.93
CA PRO A 115 -21.11 -3.07 7.63
C PRO A 115 -20.37 -3.39 6.33
N SER A 116 -20.56 -2.56 5.29
CA SER A 116 -19.85 -2.67 4.02
C SER A 116 -18.36 -2.40 4.18
N TYR A 117 -18.00 -1.41 5.00
CA TYR A 117 -16.61 -1.13 5.33
C TYR A 117 -15.90 -2.34 5.96
N LEU A 118 -16.54 -2.97 6.95
CA LEU A 118 -15.98 -4.14 7.63
C LEU A 118 -15.85 -5.36 6.70
N LYS A 119 -16.72 -5.50 5.69
CA LYS A 119 -16.68 -6.62 4.74
C LYS A 119 -15.67 -6.42 3.62
N TYR A 120 -15.62 -5.23 3.02
CA TYR A 120 -14.81 -4.98 1.82
C TYR A 120 -14.23 -3.57 1.73
N GLY A 121 -14.63 -2.62 2.58
CA GLY A 121 -14.16 -1.24 2.47
C GLY A 121 -12.80 -0.96 3.12
N TYR A 122 -12.28 -1.84 3.98
CA TYR A 122 -10.94 -1.69 4.54
C TYR A 122 -9.84 -1.78 3.47
N PHE A 123 -10.02 -2.61 2.44
CA PHE A 123 -9.10 -2.65 1.31
C PHE A 123 -9.80 -2.21 0.02
N PRO A 124 -9.22 -1.29 -0.76
CA PRO A 124 -9.86 -0.70 -1.95
C PRO A 124 -10.05 -1.66 -3.13
N PHE A 125 -9.88 -2.98 -2.96
CA PHE A 125 -9.99 -3.98 -4.03
C PHE A 125 -11.34 -4.01 -4.73
N TYR A 126 -12.40 -3.53 -4.07
CA TYR A 126 -13.75 -3.51 -4.63
C TYR A 126 -13.94 -2.44 -5.73
N LEU A 127 -13.04 -1.45 -5.81
CA LEU A 127 -13.13 -0.34 -6.79
C LEU A 127 -12.71 -0.76 -8.20
N GLU A 128 -11.99 -1.87 -8.35
CA GLU A 128 -11.34 -2.22 -9.61
C GLU A 128 -12.14 -3.16 -10.53
N GLY A 129 -13.34 -3.59 -10.13
CA GLY A 129 -14.16 -4.47 -10.95
C GLY A 129 -13.57 -5.88 -11.11
N THR A 130 -14.42 -6.89 -11.24
CA THR A 130 -14.10 -8.32 -11.10
C THR A 130 -13.25 -8.95 -12.22
N LYS A 131 -12.41 -8.21 -12.95
CA LYS A 131 -11.63 -8.75 -14.07
C LYS A 131 -10.13 -8.56 -14.06
N THR A 132 -9.53 -8.00 -13.02
CA THR A 132 -8.07 -7.79 -13.04
C THR A 132 -7.43 -7.97 -11.66
N ILE A 133 -7.70 -9.12 -11.05
CA ILE A 133 -7.12 -9.53 -9.77
C ILE A 133 -5.59 -9.72 -9.85
N ILE A 134 -4.95 -9.73 -11.03
CA ILE A 134 -3.49 -9.92 -11.15
C ILE A 134 -2.72 -8.59 -11.26
N ILE A 135 -3.34 -7.51 -11.74
CA ILE A 135 -2.67 -6.19 -11.90
C ILE A 135 -2.94 -5.29 -10.67
N SER A 136 -4.06 -5.50 -9.98
CA SER A 136 -4.46 -4.78 -8.76
C SER A 136 -3.46 -4.87 -7.60
N TRP A 137 -2.91 -6.06 -7.35
CA TRP A 137 -2.03 -6.33 -6.21
C TRP A 137 -0.68 -5.63 -6.36
N ALA A 138 -0.21 -5.51 -7.60
CA ALA A 138 0.96 -4.73 -7.95
C ALA A 138 0.71 -3.22 -7.73
N MET A 139 -0.49 -2.71 -8.05
CA MET A 139 -0.78 -1.27 -7.99
C MET A 139 -1.06 -0.74 -6.57
N SER A 140 -1.72 -1.52 -5.69
CA SER A 140 -1.81 -1.15 -4.26
C SER A 140 -0.44 -1.06 -3.60
N SER A 141 0.53 -1.83 -4.09
CA SER A 141 1.92 -1.80 -3.64
C SER A 141 2.78 -0.71 -4.30
N MET A 142 2.25 0.03 -5.28
CA MET A 142 3.03 0.83 -6.24
C MET A 142 2.52 2.26 -6.43
N LEU A 143 1.65 2.77 -5.53
CA LEU A 143 1.22 4.16 -5.57
C LEU A 143 2.00 5.04 -4.56
N TYR A 144 2.66 6.05 -5.13
CA TYR A 144 3.54 7.08 -4.56
C TYR A 144 4.99 6.69 -4.21
N TRP A 145 5.90 6.85 -5.19
CA TRP A 145 6.88 7.96 -5.14
C TRP A 145 7.67 8.12 -6.45
N SER A 146 7.33 9.17 -7.20
CA SER A 146 8.35 9.98 -7.88
C SER A 146 8.60 11.18 -6.97
N LYS A 147 9.64 11.11 -6.17
CA LYS A 147 10.38 12.31 -5.78
C LYS A 147 11.86 11.98 -5.81
N THR A 148 12.49 12.77 -6.64
CA THR A 148 13.92 12.99 -6.84
C THR A 148 14.70 13.00 -5.53
N TRP A 149 15.78 12.23 -5.49
CA TRP A 149 16.89 12.45 -4.56
C TRP A 149 17.93 13.28 -5.32
N HIS A 150 18.26 14.45 -4.77
CA HIS A 150 19.63 14.96 -4.85
C HIS A 150 20.48 14.21 -3.82
#